data_AF-A0A8T3TIY8-F1
#
_entry.id   AF-A0A8T3TIY8-F1
#
_cell.length_a   1.000
_cell.length_b   1.000
_cell.length_c   1.000
_cell.angle_alpha   90.00
_cell.angle_beta   90.00
_cell.angle_gamma   90.00
#
_symmetry.space_group_name_H-M   'P 1'
#
loop_
_entity.id
_entity.type
_entity.pdbx_description
1 polymer ?
#
loop_
_entity_poly.entity_id
_entity_poly.type
_entity_poly.pdbx_seq_one_letter_code
_entity_poly.pdbx_strand_id
1 'polypeptide(L)'
;MLAGIAVLVVLVAGLFILLPRGGADPAASGPMSPSPGPSQADASAPSGSVSPTVTATVGPAPSGDLPSGDLPIDPAVEARIREIIEQVPAIRGLEPRQEVPFRFITAERFEEELRDLFAADNPPEEVSAEEDVLKRLGLLEPEADLEELVLDLYGSQVAAFYDPRAGSFTVVQHREGVEFGSSDAIVVAHEYVHALQDQHFDLEGTQVTDPAEGDRALGVLGLIEGDAVAVMVDWAVANLTFEEILGLQEALTPADQELLESMPPVLRRQLEFPYTDGWAFVMAIRADGGYAAVDAAFGDRPVSSEQIMHPEKYLDREDPVLVELPDLTTTLGAGWRERYEQTLGEMLIGVLVADGQSAPAPSVPGVLPALPNAEAAAGWAGDRLVSLDGPDGTWAVVWQTAWDSAPDADGFSAATEAAMDDLRFPH
;
A
#
# COMPACT_ATOMS: atom_id res chain seq x y z
N MET A 1 -20.46 -30.74 -5.63
CA MET A 1 -19.93 -29.82 -4.60
C MET A 1 -18.45 -30.05 -4.52
N LEU A 2 -17.68 -29.37 -5.38
CA LEU A 2 -16.24 -29.28 -5.24
C LEU A 2 -16.02 -27.99 -4.46
N ALA A 3 -15.63 -28.12 -3.19
CA ALA A 3 -15.09 -27.00 -2.43
C ALA A 3 -13.75 -26.67 -3.08
N GLY A 4 -13.67 -25.54 -3.79
CA GLY A 4 -12.43 -25.04 -4.34
C GLY A 4 -11.52 -24.63 -3.19
N ILE A 5 -10.40 -25.33 -3.05
CA ILE A 5 -9.29 -24.87 -2.23
C ILE A 5 -8.56 -23.84 -3.09
N ALA A 6 -8.80 -22.55 -2.83
CA ALA A 6 -7.97 -21.49 -3.38
C ALA A 6 -6.73 -21.39 -2.48
N VAL A 7 -5.56 -21.69 -3.04
CA VAL A 7 -4.27 -21.44 -2.39
C VAL A 7 -3.86 -20.03 -2.83
N LEU A 8 -3.96 -19.06 -1.92
CA LEU A 8 -3.38 -17.73 -2.14
C LEU A 8 -1.90 -17.80 -1.79
N VAL A 9 -1.03 -17.72 -2.80
CA VAL A 9 0.40 -17.45 -2.64
C VAL A 9 0.56 -15.96 -2.84
N VAL A 10 0.99 -15.23 -1.80
CA VAL A 10 1.29 -13.79 -1.92
C VAL A 10 2.66 -13.66 -2.56
N LEU A 11 2.67 -13.38 -3.86
CA LEU A 11 3.84 -12.84 -4.56
C LEU A 11 3.64 -11.33 -4.58
N VAL A 12 4.65 -10.57 -4.16
CA VAL A 12 4.59 -9.10 -4.21
C VAL A 12 4.82 -8.68 -5.67
N ALA A 13 3.81 -8.03 -6.22
CA ALA A 13 3.75 -7.49 -7.55
C ALA A 13 3.24 -6.05 -7.37
N GLY A 14 3.98 -5.06 -7.85
CA GLY A 14 3.67 -3.65 -7.62
C GLY A 14 4.54 -3.02 -6.52
N LEU A 15 4.95 -1.78 -6.79
CA LEU A 15 5.69 -0.93 -5.85
C LEU A 15 4.89 0.35 -5.63
N PHE A 16 3.99 0.33 -4.64
CA PHE A 16 3.42 1.55 -4.06
C PHE A 16 4.08 1.75 -2.69
N ILE A 17 5.20 2.45 -2.67
CA ILE A 17 5.83 2.84 -1.40
C ILE A 17 4.87 3.83 -0.73
N LEU A 18 4.15 3.34 0.28
CA LEU A 18 3.25 4.14 1.07
C LEU A 18 4.09 4.96 2.06
N LEU A 19 4.63 6.09 1.60
CA LEU A 19 4.59 7.27 2.44
C LEU A 19 3.72 8.32 1.76
N PRO A 20 2.72 8.86 2.46
CA PRO A 20 2.00 10.03 2.00
C PRO A 20 2.99 11.16 1.70
N ARG A 21 2.82 11.81 0.55
CA ARG A 21 3.80 12.76 0.02
C ARG A 21 3.89 14.04 0.86
N GLY A 22 5.05 14.29 1.44
CA GLY A 22 5.46 15.61 1.91
C GLY A 22 5.49 16.66 0.78
N GLY A 23 4.38 17.35 0.57
CA GLY A 23 4.33 18.56 -0.26
C GLY A 23 5.08 19.70 0.43
N ALA A 24 6.34 19.92 0.09
CA ALA A 24 7.09 21.08 0.57
C ALA A 24 6.62 22.38 -0.11
N ASP A 25 5.69 23.11 0.50
CA ASP A 25 5.44 24.52 0.20
C ASP A 25 5.69 25.38 1.47
N PRO A 26 6.81 26.12 1.56
CA PRO A 26 7.07 26.99 2.70
C PRO A 26 6.50 28.38 2.42
N ALA A 27 5.28 28.70 2.85
CA ALA A 27 4.89 30.11 3.07
C ALA A 27 3.62 30.34 3.92
N ALA A 28 3.87 30.98 5.06
CA ALA A 28 3.09 32.06 5.69
C ALA A 28 1.76 31.74 6.40
N SER A 29 1.90 31.55 7.70
CA SER A 29 0.89 31.75 8.73
C SER A 29 0.36 33.20 8.76
N GLY A 30 -0.98 33.32 8.78
CA GLY A 30 -1.70 34.55 9.09
C GLY A 30 -3.12 34.21 9.56
N PRO A 31 -3.67 34.85 10.61
CA PRO A 31 -4.90 34.40 11.25
C PRO A 31 -6.14 34.96 10.52
N MET A 32 -7.17 34.14 10.33
CA MET A 32 -8.53 34.63 10.02
C MET A 32 -9.57 34.02 10.96
N SER A 33 -10.31 34.90 11.64
CA SER A 33 -11.55 34.60 12.38
C SER A 33 -12.78 34.51 11.43
N PRO A 34 -13.92 33.93 11.87
CA PRO A 34 -14.94 33.42 10.96
C PRO A 34 -16.20 34.28 10.75
N SER A 35 -16.90 33.96 9.63
CA SER A 35 -18.35 34.09 9.30
C SER A 35 -18.96 35.45 8.87
N PRO A 36 -20.14 35.50 8.17
CA PRO A 36 -20.96 34.45 7.51
C PRO A 36 -21.40 34.78 6.04
N GLY A 37 -22.02 33.83 5.30
CA GLY A 37 -22.57 34.00 3.92
C GLY A 37 -23.94 34.73 3.85
N PRO A 38 -24.79 34.59 2.80
CA PRO A 38 -24.63 34.14 1.41
C PRO A 38 -25.14 35.18 0.36
N SER A 39 -24.85 35.06 -0.96
CA SER A 39 -25.77 35.40 -2.08
C SER A 39 -25.14 35.27 -3.49
N GLN A 40 -26.03 34.87 -4.41
CA GLN A 40 -25.99 34.56 -5.85
C GLN A 40 -25.28 35.54 -6.84
N ALA A 41 -24.75 34.91 -7.90
CA ALA A 41 -24.76 35.22 -9.34
C ALA A 41 -24.43 36.65 -9.85
N ASP A 42 -23.39 36.77 -10.69
CA ASP A 42 -23.56 36.89 -12.15
C ASP A 42 -22.24 36.78 -12.93
N ALA A 43 -22.36 36.42 -14.21
CA ALA A 43 -21.31 36.08 -15.15
C ALA A 43 -20.40 37.25 -15.60
N SER A 44 -19.13 36.96 -15.91
CA SER A 44 -18.41 37.45 -17.11
C SER A 44 -17.02 36.80 -17.23
N ALA A 45 -16.76 36.19 -18.40
CA ALA A 45 -15.45 35.76 -18.86
C ALA A 45 -14.52 36.95 -19.18
N PRO A 46 -13.21 36.72 -19.30
CA PRO A 46 -12.66 36.61 -20.65
C PRO A 46 -11.63 35.48 -20.83
N SER A 47 -11.45 35.13 -22.11
CA SER A 47 -10.49 34.17 -22.67
C SER A 47 -9.04 34.37 -22.23
N GLY A 48 -8.37 33.24 -21.98
CA GLY A 48 -6.92 33.11 -21.88
C GLY A 48 -6.51 31.70 -22.31
N SER A 49 -6.37 31.50 -23.61
CA SER A 49 -5.89 30.28 -24.27
C SER A 49 -4.37 30.16 -24.14
N VAL A 50 -3.85 29.06 -23.59
CA VAL A 50 -2.71 28.34 -24.16
C VAL A 50 -2.68 26.89 -23.64
N SER A 51 -2.95 25.93 -24.53
CA SER A 51 -2.49 24.55 -24.41
C SER A 51 -1.03 24.45 -24.88
N PRO A 52 -0.26 23.47 -24.39
CA PRO A 52 0.71 22.80 -25.22
C PRO A 52 0.12 21.46 -25.68
N THR A 53 -0.23 21.41 -26.96
CA THR A 53 -0.30 20.17 -27.73
C THR A 53 1.15 19.72 -27.97
N VAL A 54 1.55 18.56 -27.47
CA VAL A 54 2.78 17.90 -27.93
C VAL A 54 2.40 16.91 -29.04
N THR A 55 2.62 17.34 -30.27
CA THR A 55 2.59 16.48 -31.45
C THR A 55 3.85 15.62 -31.46
N ALA A 56 3.74 14.32 -31.15
CA ALA A 56 4.84 13.39 -31.33
C ALA A 56 5.13 13.21 -32.83
N THR A 57 6.31 13.67 -33.25
CA THR A 57 6.82 13.42 -34.60
C THR A 57 7.57 12.08 -34.55
N VAL A 58 7.14 11.08 -35.31
CA VAL A 58 7.84 9.79 -35.42
C VAL A 58 9.17 10.04 -36.16
N GLY A 59 10.26 10.10 -35.40
CA GLY A 59 11.63 9.99 -35.91
C GLY A 59 12.07 8.53 -35.94
N PRO A 60 12.95 8.12 -36.86
CA PRO A 60 13.45 6.74 -36.89
C PRO A 60 14.25 6.43 -35.62
N ALA A 61 14.05 5.23 -35.08
CA ALA A 61 14.71 4.73 -33.89
C ALA A 61 16.24 4.83 -34.00
N PRO A 62 16.94 5.43 -33.01
CA PRO A 62 18.38 5.28 -32.92
C PRO A 62 18.67 3.83 -32.50
N SER A 63 19.45 3.11 -33.30
CA SER A 63 20.16 1.92 -32.87
C SER A 63 21.26 2.36 -31.88
N GLY A 64 20.90 2.46 -30.62
CA GLY A 64 21.82 2.70 -29.51
C GLY A 64 21.79 1.50 -28.58
N ASP A 65 22.95 1.14 -28.02
CA ASP A 65 23.06 0.17 -26.94
C ASP A 65 22.00 0.45 -25.87
N LEU A 66 21.35 -0.60 -25.37
CA LEU A 66 20.42 -0.49 -24.24
C LEU A 66 21.12 0.25 -23.09
N PRO A 67 20.41 1.11 -22.33
CA PRO A 67 20.93 1.64 -21.08
C PRO A 67 21.50 0.50 -20.23
N SER A 68 22.61 0.72 -19.53
CA SER A 68 23.18 -0.30 -18.64
C SER A 68 22.11 -0.81 -17.68
N GLY A 69 21.76 -2.11 -17.75
CA GLY A 69 20.77 -2.75 -16.88
C GLY A 69 19.45 -3.17 -17.55
N ASP A 70 19.13 -2.64 -18.73
CA ASP A 70 18.00 -3.15 -19.53
C ASP A 70 18.40 -4.46 -20.23
N LEU A 71 17.52 -5.46 -20.18
CA LEU A 71 17.76 -6.79 -20.73
C LEU A 71 16.99 -7.02 -22.04
N PRO A 72 17.57 -7.74 -23.01
CA PRO A 72 16.83 -8.19 -24.18
C PRO A 72 15.74 -9.19 -23.76
N ILE A 73 14.57 -9.07 -24.36
CA ILE A 73 13.43 -9.96 -24.08
C ILE A 73 13.49 -11.15 -25.03
N ASP A 74 13.40 -12.37 -24.49
CA ASP A 74 13.26 -13.57 -25.32
C ASP A 74 11.93 -13.50 -26.09
N PRO A 75 11.91 -13.72 -27.42
CA PRO A 75 10.68 -13.63 -28.22
C PRO A 75 9.53 -14.52 -27.75
N ALA A 76 9.82 -15.68 -27.15
CA ALA A 76 8.80 -16.57 -26.59
C ALA A 76 8.20 -15.98 -25.30
N VAL A 77 9.03 -15.36 -24.45
CA VAL A 77 8.58 -14.65 -23.25
C VAL A 77 7.75 -13.42 -23.63
N GLU A 78 8.20 -12.65 -24.62
CA GLU A 78 7.45 -11.50 -25.13
C GLU A 78 6.07 -11.93 -25.67
N ALA A 79 6.02 -13.01 -26.44
CA ALA A 79 4.76 -13.56 -26.95
C ALA A 79 3.82 -14.00 -25.82
N ARG A 80 4.35 -14.62 -24.76
CA ARG A 80 3.57 -15.02 -23.59
C ARG A 80 3.02 -13.82 -22.81
N ILE A 81 3.82 -12.78 -22.60
CA ILE A 81 3.36 -11.53 -21.98
C ILE A 81 2.25 -10.89 -22.80
N ARG A 82 2.41 -10.81 -24.13
CA ARG A 82 1.37 -10.26 -25.02
C ARG A 82 0.08 -11.07 -24.96
N GLU A 83 0.16 -12.40 -24.83
CA GLU A 83 -1.01 -13.25 -24.63
C GLU A 83 -1.73 -12.92 -23.31
N ILE A 84 -1.00 -12.70 -22.21
CA ILE A 84 -1.57 -12.30 -20.91
C ILE A 84 -2.29 -10.95 -21.03
N ILE A 85 -1.63 -9.97 -21.67
CA ILE A 85 -2.16 -8.63 -21.97
C ILE A 85 -3.47 -8.71 -22.76
N GLU A 86 -3.60 -9.65 -23.70
CA GLU A 86 -4.83 -9.88 -24.46
C GLU A 86 -5.95 -10.54 -23.63
N GLN A 87 -5.60 -11.32 -22.60
CA GLN A 87 -6.55 -12.08 -21.79
C GLN A 87 -7.16 -11.27 -20.63
N VAL A 88 -6.34 -10.47 -19.95
CA VAL A 88 -6.74 -9.74 -18.72
C VAL A 88 -7.95 -8.80 -18.91
N PRO A 89 -8.07 -8.00 -20.00
CA PRO A 89 -9.21 -7.10 -20.19
C PRO A 89 -10.56 -7.78 -20.12
N ALA A 90 -10.67 -9.00 -20.69
CA ALA A 90 -11.91 -9.76 -20.70
C ALA A 90 -12.30 -10.29 -19.31
N ILE A 91 -11.31 -10.53 -18.45
CA ILE A 91 -11.51 -10.99 -17.07
C ILE A 91 -11.95 -9.81 -16.20
N ARG A 92 -11.21 -8.70 -16.25
CA ARG A 92 -11.45 -7.52 -15.42
C ARG A 92 -12.65 -6.68 -15.90
N GLY A 93 -12.98 -6.74 -17.18
CA GLY A 93 -14.04 -5.93 -17.78
C GLY A 93 -13.64 -4.49 -18.09
N LEU A 94 -12.34 -4.19 -18.17
CA LEU A 94 -11.80 -2.88 -18.52
C LEU A 94 -11.07 -2.95 -19.87
N GLU A 95 -11.53 -2.15 -20.83
CA GLU A 95 -10.90 -2.06 -22.16
C GLU A 95 -9.62 -1.22 -22.12
N PRO A 96 -8.50 -1.66 -22.71
CA PRO A 96 -7.29 -0.84 -22.81
C PRO A 96 -7.55 0.45 -23.59
N ARG A 97 -7.17 1.60 -23.03
CA ARG A 97 -7.26 2.93 -23.67
C ARG A 97 -5.96 3.33 -24.37
N GLN A 98 -4.83 2.76 -23.96
CA GLN A 98 -3.52 2.97 -24.56
C GLN A 98 -2.67 1.69 -24.50
N GLU A 99 -1.65 1.62 -25.36
CA GLU A 99 -0.64 0.58 -25.30
C GLU A 99 0.18 0.73 -24.02
N VAL A 100 0.53 -0.40 -23.39
CA VAL A 100 1.31 -0.44 -22.16
C VAL A 100 2.67 -1.05 -22.51
N PRO A 101 3.73 -0.23 -22.60
CA PRO A 101 5.08 -0.74 -22.79
C PRO A 101 5.53 -1.60 -21.61
N PHE A 102 6.44 -2.53 -21.87
CA PHE A 102 7.13 -3.26 -20.81
C PHE A 102 8.61 -3.47 -21.15
N ARG A 103 9.42 -3.61 -20.09
CA ARG A 103 10.86 -3.87 -20.18
C ARG A 103 11.31 -4.87 -19.11
N PHE A 104 12.50 -5.42 -19.31
CA PHE A 104 13.15 -6.31 -18.35
C PHE A 104 14.40 -5.64 -17.82
N ILE A 105 14.62 -5.70 -16.51
CA ILE A 105 15.82 -5.17 -15.86
C ILE A 105 16.48 -6.23 -14.98
N THR A 106 17.78 -6.07 -14.69
CA THR A 106 18.45 -6.91 -13.69
C THR A 106 18.03 -6.52 -12.27
N ALA A 107 18.25 -7.41 -11.30
CA ALA A 107 18.04 -7.11 -9.88
C ALA A 107 18.87 -5.90 -9.42
N GLU A 108 20.13 -5.77 -9.86
CA GLU A 108 20.97 -4.63 -9.48
C GLU A 108 20.41 -3.32 -10.02
N ARG A 109 19.86 -3.33 -11.24
CA ARG A 109 19.20 -2.17 -11.79
C ARG A 109 17.91 -1.83 -11.04
N PHE A 110 17.16 -2.85 -10.62
CA PHE A 110 15.96 -2.67 -9.81
C PHE A 110 16.31 -2.05 -8.45
N GLU A 111 17.35 -2.50 -7.78
CA GLU A 111 17.80 -1.92 -6.50
C GLU A 111 18.21 -0.43 -6.63
N GLU A 112 18.79 -0.02 -7.76
CA GLU A 112 19.07 1.40 -8.03
C GLU A 112 17.76 2.19 -8.20
N GLU A 113 16.86 1.69 -9.04
CA GLU A 113 15.58 2.36 -9.31
C GLU A 113 14.67 2.42 -8.07
N LEU A 114 14.65 1.36 -7.27
CA LEU A 114 13.91 1.28 -6.01
C LEU A 114 14.39 2.36 -5.02
N ARG A 115 15.70 2.57 -4.88
CA ARG A 115 16.24 3.63 -4.02
C ARG A 115 15.88 5.02 -4.52
N ASP A 116 15.94 5.24 -5.83
CA ASP A 116 15.56 6.53 -6.43
C ASP A 116 14.06 6.81 -6.22
N LEU A 117 13.21 5.80 -6.39
CA LEU A 117 11.76 5.91 -6.17
C LEU A 117 11.45 6.14 -4.68
N PHE A 118 12.09 5.38 -3.78
CA PHE A 118 11.95 5.58 -2.34
C PHE A 118 12.33 7.01 -1.96
N ALA A 119 13.52 7.48 -2.32
CA ALA A 119 13.97 8.83 -1.99
C ALA A 119 13.08 9.95 -2.59
N ALA A 120 12.42 9.70 -3.73
CA ALA A 120 11.54 10.67 -4.36
C ALA A 120 10.20 10.84 -3.63
N ASP A 121 9.68 9.77 -3.02
CA ASP A 121 8.36 9.77 -2.37
C ASP A 121 8.45 9.81 -0.83
N ASN A 122 9.64 9.59 -0.26
CA ASN A 122 9.85 9.40 1.17
C ASN A 122 10.93 10.38 1.67
N PRO A 123 10.56 11.62 2.04
CA PRO A 123 11.51 12.59 2.58
C PRO A 123 12.25 12.03 3.80
N PRO A 124 13.60 12.16 3.89
CA PRO A 124 14.35 11.56 5.01
C PRO A 124 13.92 12.02 6.40
N GLU A 125 13.37 13.23 6.53
CA GLU A 125 12.84 13.73 7.80
C GLU A 125 11.55 13.01 8.22
N GLU A 126 10.69 12.65 7.26
CA GLU A 126 9.45 11.90 7.51
C GLU A 126 9.76 10.45 7.86
N VAL A 127 10.66 9.80 7.11
CA VAL A 127 11.14 8.43 7.41
C VAL A 127 11.74 8.37 8.82
N SER A 128 12.60 9.34 9.17
CA SER A 128 13.19 9.41 10.51
C SER A 128 12.15 9.66 11.61
N ALA A 129 11.12 10.45 11.33
CA ALA A 129 10.05 10.75 12.28
C ALA A 129 9.15 9.52 12.53
N GLU A 130 8.82 8.77 11.48
CA GLU A 130 8.07 7.52 11.59
C GLU A 130 8.89 6.44 12.30
N GLU A 131 10.16 6.26 11.93
CA GLU A 131 11.05 5.31 12.59
C GLU A 131 11.11 5.55 14.10
N ASP A 132 11.27 6.81 14.52
CA ASP A 132 11.28 7.18 15.93
C ASP A 132 9.97 6.78 16.62
N VAL A 133 8.81 6.96 15.97
CA VAL A 133 7.51 6.59 16.53
C VAL A 133 7.36 5.08 16.62
N LEU A 134 7.71 4.33 15.57
CA LEU A 134 7.65 2.88 15.59
C LEU A 134 8.58 2.31 16.69
N LYS A 135 9.76 2.88 16.89
CA LYS A 135 10.66 2.53 18.01
C LYS A 135 10.06 2.89 19.38
N ARG A 136 9.47 4.08 19.52
CA ARG A 136 8.79 4.52 20.77
C ARG A 136 7.56 3.65 21.09
N LEU A 137 6.90 3.09 20.10
CA LEU A 137 5.79 2.14 20.26
C LEU A 137 6.27 0.68 20.40
N GLY A 138 7.56 0.42 20.27
CA GLY A 138 8.16 -0.93 20.28
C GLY A 138 7.81 -1.81 19.08
N LEU A 139 7.31 -1.21 18.01
CA LEU A 139 7.06 -1.88 16.74
C LEU A 139 8.35 -2.10 15.95
N LEU A 140 9.41 -1.35 16.29
CA LEU A 140 10.78 -1.53 15.81
C LEU A 140 11.77 -1.62 16.97
N GLU A 141 12.82 -2.42 16.77
CA GLU A 141 13.97 -2.46 17.67
C GLU A 141 14.72 -1.12 17.68
N PRO A 142 15.36 -0.72 18.80
CA PRO A 142 16.03 0.59 18.90
C PRO A 142 17.07 0.85 17.81
N GLU A 143 17.76 -0.21 17.38
CA GLU A 143 18.85 -0.13 16.40
C GLU A 143 18.42 -0.47 14.97
N ALA A 144 17.12 -0.70 14.74
CA ALA A 144 16.57 -0.93 13.41
C ALA A 144 16.72 0.33 12.54
N ASP A 145 16.91 0.14 11.24
CA ASP A 145 16.91 1.21 10.22
C ASP A 145 15.69 0.97 9.32
N LEU A 146 14.71 1.87 9.36
CA LEU A 146 13.45 1.72 8.65
C LEU A 146 13.65 1.76 7.13
N GLU A 147 14.51 2.64 6.63
CA GLU A 147 14.80 2.75 5.20
C GLU A 147 15.44 1.46 4.68
N GLU A 148 16.47 0.95 5.37
CA GLU A 148 17.13 -0.31 5.00
C GLU A 148 16.15 -1.49 5.01
N LEU A 149 15.33 -1.60 6.06
CA LEU A 149 14.33 -2.66 6.17
C LEU A 149 13.30 -2.62 5.04
N VAL A 150 12.79 -1.43 4.70
CA VAL A 150 11.81 -1.26 3.61
C VAL A 150 12.47 -1.58 2.25
N LEU A 151 13.67 -1.08 1.99
CA LEU A 151 14.39 -1.36 0.75
C LEU A 151 14.73 -2.84 0.59
N ASP A 152 15.15 -3.52 1.65
CA ASP A 152 15.42 -4.97 1.63
C ASP A 152 14.13 -5.78 1.39
N LEU A 153 13.03 -5.37 2.02
CA LEU A 153 11.73 -6.01 1.85
C LEU A 153 11.25 -5.89 0.41
N TYR A 154 11.18 -4.69 -0.17
CA TYR A 154 10.72 -4.53 -1.55
C TYR A 154 11.73 -5.05 -2.56
N GLY A 155 13.04 -4.86 -2.33
CA GLY A 155 14.11 -5.30 -3.21
C GLY A 155 14.11 -6.81 -3.45
N SER A 156 13.73 -7.58 -2.43
CA SER A 156 13.65 -9.04 -2.49
C SER A 156 12.31 -9.58 -3.00
N GLN A 157 11.20 -8.93 -2.65
CA GLN A 157 9.87 -9.50 -2.92
C GLN A 157 9.29 -9.10 -4.28
N VAL A 158 9.69 -7.96 -4.84
CA VAL A 158 9.11 -7.42 -6.08
C VAL A 158 9.68 -8.15 -7.31
N ALA A 159 8.83 -8.90 -7.99
CA ALA A 159 9.18 -9.59 -9.24
C ALA A 159 8.86 -8.76 -10.50
N ALA A 160 7.88 -7.85 -10.40
CA ALA A 160 7.58 -6.84 -11.41
C ALA A 160 6.86 -5.66 -10.72
N PHE A 161 6.81 -4.52 -11.40
CA PHE A 161 6.05 -3.36 -10.94
C PHE A 161 5.58 -2.50 -12.10
N TYR A 162 4.37 -1.96 -12.00
CA TYR A 162 3.83 -0.91 -12.84
C TYR A 162 4.21 0.46 -12.30
N ASP A 163 4.71 1.34 -13.17
CA ASP A 163 4.95 2.75 -12.84
C ASP A 163 3.86 3.62 -13.51
N PRO A 164 2.93 4.19 -12.72
CA PRO A 164 1.92 5.12 -13.23
C PRO A 164 2.50 6.35 -13.93
N ARG A 165 3.67 6.86 -13.51
CA ARG A 165 4.32 8.05 -14.12
C ARG A 165 4.81 7.75 -15.53
N ALA A 166 5.33 6.54 -15.73
CA ALA A 166 5.84 6.09 -17.02
C ALA A 166 4.74 5.46 -17.89
N GLY A 167 3.64 5.00 -17.29
CA GLY A 167 2.58 4.27 -17.98
C GLY A 167 3.02 2.90 -18.49
N SER A 168 3.99 2.26 -17.82
CA SER A 168 4.64 1.01 -18.24
C SER A 168 4.93 0.12 -17.04
N PHE A 169 4.97 -1.20 -17.24
CA PHE A 169 5.45 -2.12 -16.20
C PHE A 169 6.84 -2.68 -16.51
N THR A 170 7.60 -2.95 -15.47
CA THR A 170 8.97 -3.47 -15.53
C THR A 170 9.01 -4.83 -14.86
N VAL A 171 9.61 -5.82 -15.52
CA VAL A 171 9.82 -7.17 -14.98
C VAL A 171 11.27 -7.28 -14.49
N VAL A 172 11.46 -7.74 -13.26
CA VAL A 172 12.77 -7.86 -12.62
C VAL A 172 13.29 -9.28 -12.77
N GLN A 173 14.42 -9.44 -13.46
CA GLN A 173 15.07 -10.73 -13.59
C GLN A 173 16.04 -10.96 -12.43
N HIS A 174 15.53 -11.58 -11.36
CA HIS A 174 16.31 -11.90 -10.15
C HIS A 174 17.31 -13.05 -10.33
N ARG A 175 17.11 -13.93 -11.32
CA ARG A 175 17.95 -15.13 -11.51
C ARG A 175 18.31 -15.32 -12.99
N GLU A 176 19.60 -15.26 -13.30
CA GLU A 176 20.10 -15.62 -14.62
C GLU A 176 19.80 -17.10 -14.93
N GLY A 177 19.20 -17.35 -16.09
CA GLY A 177 18.93 -18.71 -16.57
C GLY A 177 17.71 -19.40 -15.97
N VAL A 178 16.91 -18.71 -15.15
CA VAL A 178 15.56 -19.19 -14.78
C VAL A 178 14.59 -18.76 -15.88
N GLU A 179 13.84 -19.73 -16.39
CA GLU A 179 12.84 -19.52 -17.45
C GLU A 179 11.59 -18.87 -16.87
N PHE A 180 10.96 -17.99 -17.66
CA PHE A 180 9.67 -17.39 -17.36
C PHE A 180 8.62 -18.49 -17.14
N GLY A 181 8.07 -18.57 -15.93
CA GLY A 181 7.14 -19.60 -15.50
C GLY A 181 5.76 -19.07 -15.14
N SER A 182 4.96 -19.95 -14.53
CA SER A 182 3.59 -19.62 -14.10
C SER A 182 3.55 -18.54 -13.02
N SER A 183 4.56 -18.47 -12.15
CA SER A 183 4.69 -17.39 -11.14
C SER A 183 4.89 -16.03 -11.81
N ASP A 184 5.75 -15.94 -12.82
CA ASP A 184 5.97 -14.70 -13.56
C ASP A 184 4.72 -14.31 -14.35
N ALA A 185 3.99 -15.30 -14.89
CA ALA A 185 2.78 -15.06 -15.65
C ALA A 185 1.65 -14.46 -14.80
N ILE A 186 1.47 -14.92 -13.54
CA ILE A 186 0.46 -14.32 -12.65
C ILE A 186 0.87 -12.91 -12.20
N VAL A 187 2.17 -12.67 -11.98
CA VAL A 187 2.70 -11.33 -11.68
C VAL A 187 2.45 -10.38 -12.85
N VAL A 188 2.72 -10.79 -14.09
CA VAL A 188 2.42 -9.96 -15.27
C VAL A 188 0.91 -9.68 -15.40
N ALA A 189 0.05 -10.67 -15.09
CA ALA A 189 -1.39 -10.44 -15.10
C ALA A 189 -1.80 -9.40 -14.05
N HIS A 190 -1.19 -9.44 -12.86
CA HIS A 190 -1.37 -8.46 -11.79
C HIS A 190 -0.92 -7.06 -12.24
N GLU A 191 0.31 -6.89 -12.73
CA GLU A 191 0.82 -5.58 -13.18
C GLU A 191 -0.01 -4.96 -14.30
N TYR A 192 -0.50 -5.79 -15.23
CA TYR A 192 -1.32 -5.28 -16.30
C TYR A 192 -2.69 -4.80 -15.80
N VAL A 193 -3.18 -5.30 -14.67
CA VAL A 193 -4.38 -4.75 -14.01
C VAL A 193 -4.10 -3.34 -13.50
N HIS A 194 -2.94 -3.06 -12.88
CA HIS A 194 -2.58 -1.68 -12.52
C HIS A 194 -2.56 -0.75 -13.71
N ALA A 195 -2.06 -1.22 -14.86
CA ALA A 195 -2.10 -0.43 -16.08
C ALA A 195 -3.53 -0.14 -16.56
N LEU A 196 -4.47 -1.09 -16.41
CA LEU A 196 -5.89 -0.85 -16.70
C LEU A 196 -6.53 0.08 -15.66
N GLN A 197 -6.22 -0.09 -14.37
CA GLN A 197 -6.71 0.76 -13.30
C GLN A 197 -6.28 2.21 -13.52
N ASP A 198 -5.01 2.45 -13.84
CA ASP A 198 -4.49 3.79 -14.11
C ASP A 198 -5.19 4.46 -15.29
N GLN A 199 -5.34 3.73 -16.40
CA GLN A 199 -6.03 4.23 -17.59
C GLN A 199 -7.49 4.61 -17.35
N HIS A 200 -8.17 3.97 -16.40
CA HIS A 200 -9.60 4.19 -16.13
C HIS A 200 -9.87 5.07 -14.92
N PHE A 201 -9.00 5.06 -13.91
CA PHE A 201 -9.24 5.64 -12.59
C PHE A 201 -8.17 6.63 -12.11
N ASP A 202 -7.10 6.87 -12.88
CA ASP A 202 -6.02 7.81 -12.55
C ASP A 202 -5.37 7.47 -11.20
N LEU A 203 -4.47 6.49 -11.18
CA LEU A 203 -3.88 6.00 -9.94
C LEU A 203 -3.03 7.08 -9.25
N GLU A 204 -2.35 7.93 -10.00
CA GLU A 204 -1.65 9.09 -9.41
C GLU A 204 -2.62 10.04 -8.70
N GLY A 205 -3.79 10.29 -9.30
CA GLY A 205 -4.88 11.05 -8.70
C GLY A 205 -5.54 10.36 -7.50
N THR A 206 -5.17 9.10 -7.19
CA THR A 206 -5.69 8.38 -6.01
C THR A 206 -4.93 8.61 -4.72
N GLN A 207 -3.72 9.16 -4.83
CA GLN A 207 -2.81 9.29 -3.70
C GLN A 207 -3.35 10.20 -2.59
N VAL A 208 -3.12 9.77 -1.35
CA VAL A 208 -3.38 10.58 -0.15
C VAL A 208 -2.14 11.44 0.10
N THR A 209 -2.31 12.76 0.04
CA THR A 209 -1.21 13.72 0.12
C THR A 209 -0.96 14.26 1.53
N ASP A 210 -1.87 14.00 2.47
CA ASP A 210 -1.68 14.39 3.86
C ASP A 210 -0.86 13.31 4.57
N PRO A 211 0.35 13.64 5.10
CA PRO A 211 1.19 12.67 5.78
C PRO A 211 0.55 12.01 7.00
N ALA A 212 -0.44 12.67 7.62
CA ALA A 212 -1.13 12.16 8.80
C ALA A 212 -2.31 11.21 8.50
N GLU A 213 -2.54 10.89 7.23
CA GLU A 213 -3.66 10.07 6.75
C GLU A 213 -3.17 8.72 6.19
N GLY A 214 -2.19 8.10 6.87
CA GLY A 214 -1.59 6.82 6.52
C GLY A 214 -2.59 5.66 6.50
N ASP A 215 -3.50 5.58 7.47
CA ASP A 215 -4.58 4.58 7.47
C ASP A 215 -5.50 4.72 6.23
N ARG A 216 -5.82 5.95 5.86
CA ARG A 216 -6.61 6.24 4.66
C ARG A 216 -5.87 5.82 3.40
N ALA A 217 -4.57 6.09 3.33
CA ALA A 217 -3.72 5.68 2.22
C ALA A 217 -3.71 4.14 2.09
N LEU A 218 -3.68 3.43 3.23
CA LEU A 218 -3.74 1.98 3.26
C LEU A 218 -5.10 1.43 2.82
N GLY A 219 -6.20 2.10 3.21
CA GLY A 219 -7.53 1.79 2.70
C GLY A 219 -7.60 1.87 1.18
N VAL A 220 -7.12 2.97 0.59
CA VAL A 220 -7.05 3.14 -0.88
C VAL A 220 -6.21 2.05 -1.53
N LEU A 221 -5.03 1.76 -0.96
CA LEU A 221 -4.15 0.70 -1.50
C LEU A 221 -4.82 -0.68 -1.44
N GLY A 222 -5.55 -0.99 -0.36
CA GLY A 222 -6.31 -2.23 -0.24
C GLY A 222 -7.32 -2.46 -1.37
N LEU A 223 -7.98 -1.40 -1.85
CA LEU A 223 -8.85 -1.50 -3.03
C LEU A 223 -8.05 -1.78 -4.32
N ILE A 224 -6.95 -1.03 -4.53
CA ILE A 224 -6.11 -1.13 -5.73
C ILE A 224 -5.54 -2.54 -5.87
N GLU A 225 -4.87 -3.01 -4.82
CA GLU A 225 -4.19 -4.31 -4.79
C GLU A 225 -5.18 -5.46 -4.74
N GLY A 226 -6.27 -5.32 -3.97
CA GLY A 226 -7.33 -6.31 -3.92
C GLY A 226 -7.96 -6.61 -5.28
N ASP A 227 -8.13 -5.59 -6.11
CA ASP A 227 -8.67 -5.73 -7.46
C ASP A 227 -7.67 -6.43 -8.40
N ALA A 228 -6.39 -6.05 -8.32
CA ALA A 228 -5.32 -6.72 -9.07
C ALA A 228 -5.17 -8.19 -8.68
N VAL A 229 -5.18 -8.51 -7.37
CA VAL A 229 -5.15 -9.89 -6.88
C VAL A 229 -6.37 -10.68 -7.32
N ALA A 230 -7.57 -10.10 -7.28
CA ALA A 230 -8.79 -10.79 -7.71
C ALA A 230 -8.72 -11.21 -9.18
N VAL A 231 -8.25 -10.33 -10.06
CA VAL A 231 -8.06 -10.64 -11.48
C VAL A 231 -6.92 -11.63 -11.70
N MET A 232 -5.81 -11.47 -10.98
CA MET A 232 -4.68 -12.39 -11.04
C MET A 232 -5.13 -13.83 -10.72
N VAL A 233 -5.91 -14.02 -9.65
CA VAL A 233 -6.46 -15.32 -9.25
C VAL A 233 -7.41 -15.87 -10.32
N ASP A 234 -8.33 -15.05 -10.83
CA ASP A 234 -9.25 -15.46 -11.90
C ASP A 234 -8.51 -15.85 -13.19
N TRP A 235 -7.46 -15.10 -13.54
CA TRP A 235 -6.60 -15.38 -14.69
C TRP A 235 -5.85 -16.70 -14.50
N ALA A 236 -5.29 -16.94 -13.31
CA ALA A 236 -4.60 -18.18 -12.99
C ALA A 236 -5.55 -19.38 -13.12
N VAL A 237 -6.75 -19.30 -12.55
CA VAL A 237 -7.77 -20.35 -12.64
C VAL A 237 -8.21 -20.61 -14.08
N ALA A 238 -8.31 -19.57 -14.90
CA ALA A 238 -8.75 -19.69 -16.29
C ALA A 238 -7.66 -20.21 -17.24
N ASN A 239 -6.38 -19.91 -16.98
CA ASN A 239 -5.31 -20.07 -17.97
C ASN A 239 -4.18 -21.00 -17.53
N LEU A 240 -4.13 -21.41 -16.25
CA LEU A 240 -3.15 -22.38 -15.76
C LEU A 240 -3.78 -23.75 -15.51
N THR A 241 -2.96 -24.78 -15.66
CA THR A 241 -3.30 -26.13 -15.24
C THR A 241 -3.27 -26.26 -13.73
N PHE A 242 -3.96 -27.28 -13.20
CA PHE A 242 -3.92 -27.58 -11.77
C PHE A 242 -2.50 -27.86 -11.24
N GLU A 243 -1.64 -28.48 -12.06
CA GLU A 243 -0.24 -28.75 -11.70
C GLU A 243 0.56 -27.44 -11.60
N GLU A 244 0.38 -26.53 -12.56
CA GLU A 244 1.01 -25.20 -12.52
C GLU A 244 0.54 -24.39 -11.30
N ILE A 245 -0.75 -24.42 -10.97
CA ILE A 245 -1.31 -23.75 -9.78
C ILE A 245 -0.72 -24.33 -8.49
N LEU A 246 -0.58 -25.67 -8.39
CA LEU A 246 0.07 -26.28 -7.23
C LEU A 246 1.55 -25.89 -7.14
N GLY A 247 2.23 -25.77 -8.28
CA GLY A 247 3.62 -25.34 -8.37
C GLY A 247 3.86 -23.90 -7.94
N LEU A 248 2.83 -23.04 -7.91
CA LEU A 248 2.97 -21.65 -7.42
C LEU A 248 3.43 -21.58 -5.96
N GLN A 249 3.14 -22.60 -5.14
CA GLN A 249 3.62 -22.66 -3.75
C GLN A 249 5.15 -22.73 -3.66
N GLU A 250 5.81 -23.23 -4.70
CA GLU A 250 7.27 -23.37 -4.78
C GLU A 250 7.92 -22.10 -5.36
N ALA A 251 7.15 -21.08 -5.72
CA ALA A 251 7.66 -19.83 -6.29
C ALA A 251 8.45 -18.98 -5.29
N LEU A 252 8.02 -19.00 -4.01
CA LEU A 252 8.77 -18.39 -2.91
C LEU A 252 9.95 -19.28 -2.52
N THR A 253 11.17 -18.77 -2.62
CA THR A 253 12.34 -19.53 -2.20
C THR A 253 12.44 -19.57 -0.67
N PRO A 254 13.17 -20.55 -0.10
CA PRO A 254 13.45 -20.54 1.33
C PRO A 254 14.12 -19.26 1.82
N ALA A 255 14.91 -18.59 0.97
CA ALA A 255 15.56 -17.32 1.30
C ALA A 255 14.54 -16.17 1.37
N ASP A 256 13.60 -16.12 0.42
CA ASP A 256 12.54 -15.11 0.41
C ASP A 256 11.64 -15.27 1.65
N GLN A 257 11.34 -16.52 2.03
CA GLN A 257 10.57 -16.84 3.24
C GLN A 257 11.33 -16.44 4.51
N GLU A 258 12.62 -16.79 4.63
CA GLU A 258 13.45 -16.44 5.78
C GLU A 258 13.56 -14.91 5.95
N LEU A 259 13.71 -14.17 4.85
CA LEU A 259 13.75 -12.72 4.89
C LEU A 259 12.41 -12.14 5.37
N LEU A 260 11.28 -12.58 4.81
CA LEU A 260 9.94 -12.13 5.22
C LEU A 260 9.68 -12.44 6.71
N GLU A 261 10.08 -13.62 7.18
CA GLU A 261 9.99 -14.03 8.59
C GLU A 261 10.91 -13.21 9.50
N SER A 262 12.01 -12.67 8.99
CA SER A 262 12.92 -11.80 9.74
C SER A 262 12.42 -10.35 9.86
N MET A 263 11.53 -9.91 8.96
CA MET A 263 11.01 -8.54 8.98
C MET A 263 10.19 -8.24 10.25
N PRO A 264 10.25 -7.02 10.80
CA PRO A 264 9.37 -6.59 11.87
C PRO A 264 7.88 -6.82 11.50
N PRO A 265 7.03 -7.28 12.44
CA PRO A 265 5.63 -7.58 12.16
C PRO A 265 4.86 -6.41 11.55
N VAL A 266 5.19 -5.17 11.92
CA VAL A 266 4.58 -3.97 11.34
C VAL A 266 4.81 -3.85 9.84
N LEU A 267 6.05 -4.04 9.38
CA LEU A 267 6.40 -3.95 7.96
C LEU A 267 5.82 -5.12 7.18
N ARG A 268 5.87 -6.33 7.75
CA ARG A 268 5.26 -7.51 7.13
C ARG A 268 3.75 -7.32 6.94
N ARG A 269 3.05 -6.86 7.98
CA ARG A 269 1.60 -6.67 7.91
C ARG A 269 1.22 -5.56 6.93
N GLN A 270 1.95 -4.45 6.90
CA GLN A 270 1.76 -3.37 5.93
C GLN A 270 1.94 -3.87 4.49
N LEU A 271 2.93 -4.74 4.24
CA LEU A 271 3.13 -5.37 2.94
C LEU A 271 1.97 -6.31 2.58
N GLU A 272 1.55 -7.18 3.49
CA GLU A 272 0.55 -8.23 3.21
C GLU A 272 -0.89 -7.70 3.12
N PHE A 273 -1.21 -6.64 3.85
CA PHE A 273 -2.57 -6.13 4.01
C PHE A 273 -3.31 -5.84 2.70
N PRO A 274 -2.72 -5.07 1.76
CA PRO A 274 -3.42 -4.73 0.54
C PRO A 274 -3.74 -5.94 -0.34
N TYR A 275 -2.88 -6.96 -0.32
CA TYR A 275 -3.04 -8.15 -1.15
C TYR A 275 -4.05 -9.14 -0.56
N THR A 276 -4.19 -9.17 0.77
CA THR A 276 -4.94 -10.21 1.46
C THR A 276 -6.29 -9.72 1.94
N ASP A 277 -6.33 -8.72 2.81
CA ASP A 277 -7.56 -8.06 3.25
C ASP A 277 -8.18 -7.30 2.08
N GLY A 278 -7.37 -6.64 1.25
CA GLY A 278 -7.86 -5.99 0.04
C GLY A 278 -8.51 -6.97 -0.94
N TRP A 279 -7.93 -8.16 -1.14
CA TRP A 279 -8.57 -9.20 -1.96
C TRP A 279 -9.89 -9.67 -1.36
N ALA A 280 -9.94 -9.89 -0.04
CA ALA A 280 -11.17 -10.27 0.66
C ALA A 280 -12.25 -9.18 0.51
N PHE A 281 -11.87 -7.91 0.65
CA PHE A 281 -12.74 -6.75 0.43
C PHE A 281 -13.30 -6.72 -0.99
N VAL A 282 -12.44 -6.85 -2.01
CA VAL A 282 -12.87 -6.86 -3.42
C VAL A 282 -13.78 -8.05 -3.71
N MET A 283 -13.49 -9.22 -3.16
CA MET A 283 -14.36 -10.39 -3.30
C MET A 283 -15.74 -10.17 -2.67
N ALA A 284 -15.81 -9.49 -1.51
CA ALA A 284 -17.07 -9.15 -0.85
C ALA A 284 -17.93 -8.19 -1.69
N ILE A 285 -17.37 -7.08 -2.17
CA ILE A 285 -18.12 -6.10 -2.99
C ILE A 285 -18.50 -6.70 -4.37
N ARG A 286 -17.63 -7.53 -4.94
CA ARG A 286 -17.85 -8.19 -6.23
C ARG A 286 -18.96 -9.24 -6.16
N ALA A 287 -19.15 -9.89 -5.01
CA ALA A 287 -20.15 -10.95 -4.85
C ALA A 287 -21.58 -10.47 -5.18
N ASP A 288 -21.91 -9.21 -4.82
CA ASP A 288 -23.25 -8.64 -5.04
C ASP A 288 -23.36 -7.82 -6.33
N GLY A 289 -22.30 -7.10 -6.71
CA GLY A 289 -22.34 -6.12 -7.81
C GLY A 289 -21.44 -6.41 -9.01
N GLY A 290 -20.66 -7.50 -8.98
CA GLY A 290 -19.63 -7.79 -9.98
C GLY A 290 -18.57 -6.69 -10.06
N TYR A 291 -17.81 -6.65 -11.15
CA TYR A 291 -16.78 -5.63 -11.35
C TYR A 291 -17.32 -4.20 -11.47
N ALA A 292 -18.60 -4.01 -11.79
CA ALA A 292 -19.21 -2.68 -11.77
C ALA A 292 -19.26 -2.06 -10.37
N ALA A 293 -19.40 -2.87 -9.31
CA ALA A 293 -19.29 -2.40 -7.94
C ALA A 293 -17.83 -2.07 -7.56
N VAL A 294 -16.87 -2.87 -8.04
CA VAL A 294 -15.44 -2.59 -7.88
C VAL A 294 -15.06 -1.26 -8.56
N ASP A 295 -15.51 -1.04 -9.79
CA ASP A 295 -15.30 0.22 -10.53
C ASP A 295 -15.92 1.43 -9.79
N ALA A 296 -17.09 1.25 -9.18
CA ALA A 296 -17.72 2.29 -8.38
C ALA A 296 -16.89 2.63 -7.13
N ALA A 297 -16.25 1.64 -6.51
CA ALA A 297 -15.38 1.84 -5.36
C ALA A 297 -14.15 2.71 -5.68
N PHE A 298 -13.64 2.72 -6.91
CA PHE A 298 -12.57 3.64 -7.30
C PHE A 298 -13.00 5.13 -7.27
N GLY A 299 -14.29 5.41 -7.42
CA GLY A 299 -14.87 6.75 -7.25
C GLY A 299 -15.33 7.08 -5.83
N ASP A 300 -15.58 6.06 -5.02
CA ASP A 300 -16.06 6.13 -3.63
C ASP A 300 -15.14 5.25 -2.77
N ARG A 301 -13.88 5.67 -2.63
CA ARG A 301 -12.81 4.80 -2.13
C ARG A 301 -12.97 4.52 -0.63
N PRO A 302 -12.55 3.33 -0.16
CA PRO A 302 -12.41 3.08 1.27
C PRO A 302 -11.45 4.11 1.88
N VAL A 303 -11.80 4.57 3.08
CA VAL A 303 -11.11 5.66 3.78
C VAL A 303 -10.37 5.21 5.04
N SER A 304 -10.33 3.90 5.32
CA SER A 304 -9.61 3.32 6.45
C SER A 304 -9.23 1.86 6.19
N SER A 305 -8.28 1.34 6.97
CA SER A 305 -8.01 -0.09 7.01
C SER A 305 -9.21 -0.89 7.51
N GLU A 306 -9.99 -0.31 8.43
CA GLU A 306 -11.19 -0.94 8.98
C GLU A 306 -12.22 -1.24 7.89
N GLN A 307 -12.45 -0.32 6.96
CA GLN A 307 -13.39 -0.55 5.85
C GLN A 307 -12.94 -1.66 4.91
N ILE A 308 -11.63 -1.91 4.79
CA ILE A 308 -11.09 -3.04 4.05
C ILE A 308 -11.26 -4.35 4.84
N MET A 309 -10.97 -4.33 6.14
CA MET A 309 -11.10 -5.51 7.01
C MET A 309 -12.56 -5.94 7.24
N HIS A 310 -13.47 -4.97 7.24
CA HIS A 310 -14.91 -5.13 7.47
C HIS A 310 -15.71 -4.49 6.33
N PRO A 311 -15.86 -5.18 5.18
CA PRO A 311 -16.49 -4.60 3.98
C PRO A 311 -17.93 -4.10 4.20
N GLU A 312 -18.63 -4.62 5.21
CA GLU A 312 -19.94 -4.13 5.62
C GLU A 312 -19.91 -2.67 6.08
N LYS A 313 -18.85 -2.21 6.77
CA LYS A 313 -18.71 -0.82 7.20
C LYS A 313 -18.57 0.12 6.01
N TYR A 314 -17.80 -0.30 4.99
CA TYR A 314 -17.73 0.40 3.72
C TYR A 314 -19.09 0.49 3.02
N LEU A 315 -19.81 -0.64 2.93
CA LEU A 315 -21.12 -0.71 2.27
C LEU A 315 -22.20 0.11 3.00
N ASP A 316 -22.14 0.16 4.33
CA ASP A 316 -23.02 0.97 5.19
C ASP A 316 -22.58 2.44 5.26
N ARG A 317 -21.45 2.79 4.63
CA ARG A 317 -20.85 4.14 4.58
C ARG A 317 -20.52 4.68 5.97
N GLU A 318 -19.96 3.81 6.79
CA GLU A 318 -19.44 4.15 8.10
C GLU A 318 -18.01 4.70 7.96
N ASP A 319 -17.90 6.02 8.00
CA ASP A 319 -16.61 6.71 7.96
C ASP A 319 -16.00 6.80 9.37
N PRO A 320 -14.65 6.77 9.49
CA PRO A 320 -13.98 7.04 10.75
C PRO A 320 -14.36 8.40 11.33
N VAL A 321 -14.51 8.44 12.65
CA VAL A 321 -14.65 9.65 13.46
C VAL A 321 -13.35 10.44 13.42
N LEU A 322 -13.44 11.70 13.01
CA LEU A 322 -12.32 12.63 13.09
C LEU A 322 -11.92 12.87 14.55
N VAL A 323 -10.67 12.55 14.88
CA VAL A 323 -10.06 12.83 16.18
C VAL A 323 -9.08 13.98 16.04
N GLU A 324 -9.36 15.10 16.71
CA GLU A 324 -8.46 16.26 16.77
C GLU A 324 -7.79 16.35 18.15
N LEU A 325 -6.48 16.51 18.16
CA LEU A 325 -5.71 16.81 19.36
C LEU A 325 -5.64 18.34 19.60
N PRO A 326 -5.64 18.80 20.87
CA PRO A 326 -5.38 20.21 21.16
C PRO A 326 -3.93 20.57 20.82
N ASP A 327 -3.60 21.87 20.75
CA ASP A 327 -2.20 22.31 20.62
C ASP A 327 -1.34 21.79 21.78
N LEU A 328 -0.56 20.76 21.48
CA LEU A 328 0.26 20.05 22.46
C LEU A 328 1.53 20.85 22.79
N THR A 329 2.03 21.66 21.87
CA THR A 329 3.23 22.49 22.09
C THR A 329 2.98 23.56 23.15
N THR A 330 1.80 24.19 23.14
CA THR A 330 1.39 25.13 24.19
C THR A 330 1.15 24.42 25.53
N THR A 331 0.64 23.18 25.49
CA THR A 331 0.32 22.39 26.69
C THR A 331 1.57 21.88 27.41
N LEU A 332 2.55 21.36 26.66
CA LEU A 332 3.80 20.81 27.19
C LEU A 332 4.85 21.90 27.47
N GLY A 333 4.75 23.05 26.79
CA GLY A 333 5.51 24.26 27.09
C GLY A 333 6.79 24.43 26.27
N ALA A 334 7.63 25.36 26.70
CA ALA A 334 8.80 25.78 25.95
C ALA A 334 9.80 24.63 25.70
N GLY A 335 10.23 24.47 24.44
CA GLY A 335 11.19 23.45 24.02
C GLY A 335 10.58 22.21 23.39
N TRP A 336 9.24 22.08 23.41
CA TRP A 336 8.52 21.02 22.72
C TRP A 336 8.20 21.40 21.28
N ARG A 337 8.31 20.43 20.37
CA ARG A 337 7.93 20.53 18.97
C ARG A 337 7.28 19.24 18.50
N GLU A 338 6.23 19.35 17.71
CA GLU A 338 5.66 18.22 17.00
C GLU A 338 6.66 17.72 15.96
N ARG A 339 6.77 16.40 15.84
CA ARG A 339 7.72 15.69 14.97
C ARG A 339 6.99 14.81 13.95
N TYR A 340 5.90 14.18 14.39
CA TYR A 340 5.15 13.24 13.57
C TYR A 340 3.68 13.29 13.98
N GLU A 341 2.79 13.12 13.02
CA GLU A 341 1.35 13.02 13.22
C GLU A 341 0.83 11.92 12.31
N GLN A 342 -0.04 11.05 12.83
CA GLN A 342 -0.56 9.92 12.06
C GLN A 342 -1.90 9.42 12.59
N THR A 343 -2.72 8.90 11.68
CA THR A 343 -3.84 8.01 11.97
C THR A 343 -3.35 6.58 11.79
N LEU A 344 -3.34 5.78 12.86
CA LEU A 344 -2.83 4.41 12.78
C LEU A 344 -3.82 3.45 12.13
N GLY A 345 -5.11 3.59 12.44
CA GLY A 345 -6.14 2.67 11.94
C GLY A 345 -6.17 1.32 12.65
N GLU A 346 -7.25 0.58 12.45
CA GLU A 346 -7.46 -0.74 13.06
C GLU A 346 -6.30 -1.71 12.76
N MET A 347 -5.75 -1.70 11.54
CA MET A 347 -4.70 -2.63 11.14
C MET A 347 -3.43 -2.46 11.98
N LEU A 348 -2.88 -1.24 12.07
CA LEU A 348 -1.64 -1.00 12.82
C LEU A 348 -1.86 -1.13 14.32
N ILE A 349 -3.05 -0.76 14.82
CA ILE A 349 -3.44 -1.00 16.21
C ILE A 349 -3.45 -2.50 16.50
N GLY A 350 -3.98 -3.31 15.58
CA GLY A 350 -3.97 -4.77 15.67
C GLY A 350 -2.56 -5.34 15.77
N VAL A 351 -1.60 -4.78 15.02
CA VAL A 351 -0.17 -5.15 15.14
C VAL A 351 0.40 -4.76 16.50
N LEU A 352 0.09 -3.55 16.99
CA LEU A 352 0.57 -3.07 18.28
C LEU A 352 0.11 -3.96 19.43
N VAL A 353 -1.17 -4.30 19.49
CA VAL A 353 -1.72 -5.14 20.57
C VAL A 353 -1.34 -6.62 20.44
N ALA A 354 -0.85 -7.04 19.27
CA ALA A 354 -0.24 -8.35 19.08
C ALA A 354 1.15 -8.46 19.71
N ASP A 355 1.79 -7.34 20.06
CA ASP A 355 3.02 -7.29 20.87
C ASP A 355 4.15 -8.19 20.37
N GLY A 356 4.48 -8.05 19.08
CA GLY A 356 5.54 -8.83 18.43
C GLY A 356 5.25 -10.33 18.30
N GLN A 357 4.09 -10.81 18.74
CA GLN A 357 3.73 -12.21 18.66
C GLN A 357 3.36 -12.55 17.21
N SER A 358 4.08 -13.52 16.66
CA SER A 358 3.70 -14.10 15.38
C SER A 358 2.53 -15.04 15.56
N ALA A 359 1.57 -14.93 14.65
CA ALA A 359 0.47 -15.88 14.59
C ALA A 359 1.00 -17.25 14.11
N PRO A 360 0.63 -18.37 14.78
CA PRO A 360 1.07 -19.68 14.33
C PRO A 360 0.57 -19.95 12.91
N ALA A 361 1.46 -20.41 12.04
CA ALA A 361 1.10 -20.75 10.65
C ALA A 361 -0.16 -21.63 10.64
N PRO A 362 -1.19 -21.26 9.86
CA PRO A 362 -2.44 -21.97 9.91
C PRO A 362 -2.25 -23.36 9.31
N SER A 363 -3.06 -24.32 9.77
CA SER A 363 -3.01 -25.70 9.24
C SER A 363 -3.52 -25.82 7.81
N VAL A 364 -4.06 -24.74 7.24
CA VAL A 364 -4.61 -24.67 5.88
C VAL A 364 -3.72 -23.75 5.05
N PRO A 365 -3.05 -24.26 4.00
CA PRO A 365 -2.28 -23.43 3.07
C PRO A 365 -3.16 -22.33 2.45
N GLY A 366 -2.66 -21.09 2.43
CA GLY A 366 -3.35 -19.93 1.83
C GLY A 366 -4.34 -19.20 2.76
N VAL A 367 -4.47 -19.59 4.02
CA VAL A 367 -5.14 -18.78 5.06
C VAL A 367 -4.06 -17.93 5.73
N LEU A 368 -4.31 -16.63 5.96
CA LEU A 368 -3.40 -15.85 6.79
C LEU A 368 -3.62 -16.17 8.27
N PRO A 369 -2.55 -16.34 9.06
CA PRO A 369 -2.69 -16.57 10.48
C PRO A 369 -3.13 -15.27 11.18
N ALA A 370 -4.17 -15.35 12.00
CA ALA A 370 -4.69 -14.19 12.72
C ALA A 370 -3.71 -13.73 13.79
N LEU A 371 -3.30 -12.46 13.73
CA LEU A 371 -2.44 -11.83 14.74
C LEU A 371 -3.04 -12.03 16.15
N PRO A 372 -2.27 -12.52 17.13
CA PRO A 372 -2.76 -12.69 18.49
C PRO A 372 -3.28 -11.37 19.06
N ASN A 373 -4.39 -11.41 19.81
CA ASN A 373 -5.03 -10.24 20.46
C ASN A 373 -5.48 -9.11 19.52
N ALA A 374 -5.30 -9.23 18.20
CA ALA A 374 -5.68 -8.18 17.26
C ALA A 374 -7.20 -7.91 17.26
N GLU A 375 -8.01 -8.82 17.78
CA GLU A 375 -9.44 -8.57 18.03
C GLU A 375 -9.69 -7.42 19.01
N ALA A 376 -8.71 -7.02 19.82
CA ALA A 376 -8.80 -5.85 20.69
C ALA A 376 -8.74 -4.52 19.91
N ALA A 377 -8.36 -4.55 18.63
CA ALA A 377 -8.45 -3.41 17.72
C ALA A 377 -9.85 -3.29 17.06
N ALA A 378 -10.67 -4.33 17.13
CA ALA A 378 -12.00 -4.31 16.53
C ALA A 378 -12.90 -3.27 17.20
N GLY A 379 -13.72 -2.59 16.38
CA GLY A 379 -14.55 -1.48 16.84
C GLY A 379 -13.78 -0.17 17.01
N TRP A 380 -12.56 -0.08 16.47
CA TRP A 380 -11.87 1.18 16.27
C TRP A 380 -12.77 2.12 15.46
N ALA A 381 -12.96 3.35 15.91
CA ALA A 381 -13.79 4.31 15.20
C ALA A 381 -12.98 5.50 14.67
N GLY A 382 -11.68 5.59 14.95
CA GLY A 382 -10.85 6.75 14.59
C GLY A 382 -9.75 6.99 15.60
N ASP A 383 -8.62 7.54 15.16
CA ASP A 383 -7.54 7.92 16.07
C ASP A 383 -6.67 9.05 15.55
N ARG A 384 -5.90 9.65 16.46
CA ARG A 384 -4.85 10.60 16.10
C ARG A 384 -3.68 10.48 17.06
N LEU A 385 -2.53 10.13 16.52
CA LEU A 385 -1.25 10.03 17.22
C LEU A 385 -0.37 11.21 16.84
N VAL A 386 0.21 11.88 17.84
CA VAL A 386 1.22 12.91 17.67
C VAL A 386 2.45 12.57 18.49
N SER A 387 3.62 12.58 17.85
CA SER A 387 4.92 12.42 18.47
C SER A 387 5.61 13.77 18.58
N LEU A 388 6.23 14.02 19.72
CA LEU A 388 6.92 15.27 20.01
C LEU A 388 8.35 15.05 20.51
N ASP A 389 9.24 15.96 20.12
CA ASP A 389 10.56 16.11 20.72
C ASP A 389 10.51 17.23 21.76
N GLY A 390 11.11 16.98 22.92
CA GLY A 390 11.21 17.91 24.03
C GLY A 390 12.65 18.36 24.32
N PRO A 391 12.83 19.23 25.32
CA PRO A 391 14.16 19.70 25.75
C PRO A 391 15.02 18.54 26.27
N ASP A 392 16.34 18.71 26.18
CA ASP A 392 17.35 17.77 26.70
C ASP A 392 17.21 16.32 26.20
N GLY A 393 16.64 16.13 25.00
CA GLY A 393 16.45 14.81 24.39
C GLY A 393 15.24 14.04 24.90
N THR A 394 14.36 14.69 25.68
CA THR A 394 13.07 14.12 26.07
C THR A 394 12.14 13.99 24.87
N TRP A 395 11.14 13.12 24.97
CA TRP A 395 10.15 12.91 23.93
C TRP A 395 8.79 12.54 24.55
N ALA A 396 7.72 12.65 23.76
CA ALA A 396 6.38 12.22 24.12
C ALA A 396 5.64 11.67 22.91
N VAL A 397 4.73 10.72 23.15
CA VAL A 397 3.71 10.30 22.20
C VAL A 397 2.36 10.55 22.86
N VAL A 398 1.51 11.32 22.20
CA VAL A 398 0.15 11.59 22.64
C VAL A 398 -0.77 10.94 21.62
N TRP A 399 -1.64 10.06 22.09
CA TRP A 399 -2.54 9.30 21.24
C TRP A 399 -3.96 9.36 21.80
N GLN A 400 -4.90 9.76 20.95
CA GLN A 400 -6.31 9.77 21.26
C GLN A 400 -7.03 8.83 20.29
N THR A 401 -7.83 7.92 20.83
CA THR A 401 -8.61 6.94 20.08
C THR A 401 -10.11 7.12 20.34
N ALA A 402 -10.92 6.78 19.34
CA ALA A 402 -12.36 6.68 19.39
C ALA A 402 -12.77 5.23 19.10
N TRP A 403 -13.88 4.80 19.69
CA TRP A 403 -14.35 3.42 19.62
C TRP A 403 -15.87 3.37 19.49
N ASP A 404 -16.37 2.36 18.80
CA ASP A 404 -17.80 2.12 18.58
C ASP A 404 -18.56 1.94 19.89
N SER A 405 -17.90 1.34 20.89
CA SER A 405 -18.49 1.13 22.21
C SER A 405 -17.47 1.22 23.35
N ALA A 406 -17.99 1.46 24.56
CA ALA A 406 -17.16 1.46 25.77
C ALA A 406 -16.47 0.10 26.03
N PRO A 407 -17.12 -1.06 25.82
CA PRO A 407 -16.44 -2.36 25.86
C PRO A 407 -15.25 -2.49 24.90
N ASP A 408 -15.34 -1.95 23.68
CA ASP A 408 -14.24 -2.00 22.71
C ASP A 408 -13.06 -1.15 23.20
N ALA A 409 -13.35 0.07 23.68
CA ALA A 409 -12.35 0.94 24.30
C ALA A 409 -11.67 0.30 25.53
N ASP A 410 -12.44 -0.36 26.40
CA ASP A 410 -11.92 -1.05 27.58
C ASP A 410 -11.04 -2.25 27.19
N GLY A 411 -11.44 -2.99 26.15
CA GLY A 411 -10.69 -4.13 25.60
C GLY A 411 -9.35 -3.70 25.01
N PHE A 412 -9.36 -2.65 24.18
CA PHE A 412 -8.16 -2.03 23.64
C PHE A 412 -7.24 -1.53 24.75
N SER A 413 -7.76 -0.76 25.72
CA SER A 413 -6.95 -0.23 26.83
C SER A 413 -6.22 -1.34 27.59
N ALA A 414 -6.89 -2.46 27.87
CA ALA A 414 -6.27 -3.58 28.57
C ALA A 414 -5.19 -4.28 27.71
N ALA A 415 -5.42 -4.42 26.41
CA ALA A 415 -4.45 -5.03 25.49
C ALA A 415 -3.22 -4.14 25.29
N THR A 416 -3.40 -2.83 25.16
CA THR A 416 -2.30 -1.87 25.05
C THR A 416 -1.49 -1.77 26.33
N GLU A 417 -2.13 -1.75 27.52
CA GLU A 417 -1.39 -1.80 28.79
C GLU A 417 -0.49 -3.05 28.86
N ALA A 418 -0.99 -4.20 28.43
CA ALA A 418 -0.21 -5.43 28.39
C ALA A 418 0.95 -5.36 27.39
N ALA A 419 0.72 -4.87 26.17
CA ALA A 419 1.76 -4.71 25.15
C ALA A 419 2.82 -3.67 25.55
N MET A 420 2.41 -2.60 26.23
CA MET A 420 3.32 -1.53 26.65
C MET A 420 4.11 -1.86 27.92
N ASP A 421 3.61 -2.73 28.79
CA ASP A 421 4.31 -3.13 30.03
C ASP A 421 5.68 -3.79 29.75
N ASP A 422 5.83 -4.44 28.60
CA ASP A 422 7.08 -5.09 28.17
C ASP A 422 8.03 -4.15 27.40
N LEU A 423 7.59 -2.94 27.05
CA LEU A 423 8.41 -1.93 26.38
C LEU A 423 9.48 -1.37 27.33
N ARG A 424 10.71 -1.85 27.14
CA ARG A 424 11.89 -1.23 27.74
C ARG A 424 12.27 0.01 26.94
N PHE A 425 11.72 1.16 27.32
CA PHE A 425 12.22 2.43 26.80
C PHE A 425 13.72 2.55 27.09
N PRO A 426 14.59 2.76 26.08
CA PRO A 426 15.98 3.09 26.35
C PRO A 426 16.01 4.38 27.20
N HIS A 427 16.68 4.28 28.36
CA HIS A 427 16.88 5.38 29.30
C HIS A 427 17.86 6.44 28.79
#